data_AF-A0A0K1QCB6-F1
#
_entry.id   AF-A0A0K1QCB6-F1
#
_cell.length_a   1.000
_cell.length_b   1.000
_cell.length_c   1.000
_cell.angle_alpha   90.00
_cell.angle_beta   90.00
_cell.angle_gamma   90.00
#
_symmetry.space_group_name_H-M   'P 1'
#
loop_
_entity.id
_entity.type
_entity.pdbx_description
1 polymer ?
#
loop_
_entity_poly.entity_id
_entity_poly.type
_entity_poly.pdbx_seq_one_letter_code
_entity_poly.pdbx_strand_id
1 'polypeptide(L)'
;MLDKRYAGLIVLTALCGIHCSAPVETVSHDDAPITEAADPPPGRRSTPPSDSEKIVSLGDDSVEPEFTSSVRDASGNLYETGTFTRTMVGGATLLRSRGDRDVFVIKTAADGSPLWAISIGSAMRESDPKVTLDDGKVSILGTTKGQMDCGRGPLNSWSSETFFLCTFQAKDGTPIVGGAFPTGAP
;
A
#
# COMPACT_ATOMS: atom_id res chain seq x y z
N MET A 1 -23.52 -31.57 45.25
CA MET A 1 -23.72 -31.64 43.79
C MET A 1 -22.54 -30.94 43.13
N LEU A 2 -21.82 -31.72 42.32
CA LEU A 2 -20.66 -31.48 41.46
C LEU A 2 -19.42 -30.72 41.96
N ASP A 3 -18.33 -31.49 41.98
CA ASP A 3 -16.94 -31.19 42.32
C ASP A 3 -16.10 -30.98 41.04
N LYS A 4 -14.97 -30.27 41.17
CA LYS A 4 -13.97 -30.03 40.10
C LYS A 4 -13.29 -31.34 39.68
N ARG A 5 -12.76 -31.47 38.44
CA ARG A 5 -11.37 -31.91 38.07
C ARG A 5 -11.13 -31.92 36.54
N TYR A 6 -9.90 -31.55 36.16
CA TYR A 6 -9.23 -31.68 34.86
C TYR A 6 -8.88 -33.16 34.54
N ALA A 7 -8.86 -33.55 33.26
CA ALA A 7 -7.97 -34.59 32.69
C ALA A 7 -7.93 -34.49 31.15
N GLY A 8 -6.74 -34.46 30.55
CA GLY A 8 -6.53 -34.58 29.11
C GLY A 8 -6.17 -36.01 28.67
N LEU A 9 -6.28 -36.31 27.37
CA LEU A 9 -5.57 -37.41 26.73
C LEU A 9 -5.40 -37.17 25.21
N ILE A 10 -4.29 -37.70 24.72
CA ILE A 10 -3.55 -37.48 23.47
C ILE A 10 -3.99 -38.51 22.39
N VAL A 11 -3.56 -38.28 21.15
CA VAL A 11 -3.33 -39.25 20.04
C VAL A 11 -4.55 -39.39 19.09
N LEU A 12 -4.48 -39.09 17.78
CA LEU A 12 -3.71 -39.83 16.78
C LEU A 12 -3.48 -38.99 15.49
N THR A 13 -2.21 -38.81 15.15
CA THR A 13 -1.69 -38.49 13.81
C THR A 13 -1.94 -39.64 12.85
N ALA A 14 -2.42 -39.37 11.63
CA ALA A 14 -2.32 -40.30 10.50
C ALA A 14 -1.38 -39.70 9.44
N LEU A 15 -0.11 -40.11 9.51
CA LEU A 15 0.83 -40.09 8.39
C LEU A 15 0.56 -41.34 7.55
N CYS A 16 0.29 -41.17 6.26
CA CYS A 16 0.60 -42.21 5.26
C CYS A 16 1.54 -41.56 4.25
N GLY A 17 2.83 -41.87 4.37
CA GLY A 17 3.78 -41.70 3.28
C GLY A 17 3.89 -43.01 2.51
N ILE A 18 4.19 -42.93 1.22
CA ILE A 18 5.16 -43.76 0.49
C ILE A 18 5.38 -43.11 -0.89
N HIS A 19 6.65 -43.01 -1.25
CA HIS A 19 7.19 -42.54 -2.52
C HIS A 19 6.72 -43.38 -3.70
N CYS A 20 6.56 -42.78 -4.89
CA CYS A 20 6.80 -43.50 -6.14
C CYS A 20 7.35 -42.57 -7.21
N SER A 21 8.44 -43.02 -7.84
CA SER A 21 9.27 -42.32 -8.81
C SER A 21 9.18 -43.05 -10.16
N ALA A 22 8.88 -42.29 -11.23
CA ALA A 22 9.09 -42.53 -12.67
C ALA A 22 8.43 -43.78 -13.34
N PRO A 23 8.15 -43.77 -14.67
CA PRO A 23 9.18 -43.63 -15.72
C PRO A 23 8.88 -42.58 -16.81
N VAL A 24 9.95 -42.11 -17.44
CA VAL A 24 9.97 -41.38 -18.72
C VAL A 24 9.84 -42.40 -19.85
N GLU A 25 8.85 -42.26 -20.72
CA GLU A 25 8.79 -43.01 -21.98
C GLU A 25 9.22 -42.12 -23.15
N THR A 26 10.18 -42.64 -23.90
CA THR A 26 10.70 -42.08 -25.17
C THR A 26 9.71 -42.35 -26.29
N VAL A 27 9.24 -41.31 -26.99
CA VAL A 27 8.45 -41.45 -28.22
C VAL A 27 9.36 -41.31 -29.44
N SER A 28 9.37 -42.36 -30.26
CA SER A 28 10.03 -42.45 -31.56
C SER A 28 9.44 -41.44 -32.56
N HIS A 29 10.32 -40.81 -33.34
CA HIS A 29 9.94 -39.97 -34.48
C HIS A 29 9.56 -40.86 -35.67
N ASP A 30 8.28 -40.85 -36.04
CA ASP A 30 7.85 -41.24 -37.38
C ASP A 30 7.32 -40.00 -38.09
N ASP A 31 8.07 -39.56 -39.11
CA ASP A 31 7.73 -38.47 -40.01
C ASP A 31 6.52 -38.82 -40.88
N ALA A 32 5.44 -38.05 -40.76
CA ALA A 32 4.37 -38.02 -41.75
C ALA A 32 3.83 -36.58 -41.91
N PRO A 33 3.48 -36.16 -43.14
CA PRO A 33 3.49 -34.77 -43.57
C PRO A 33 2.28 -33.97 -43.07
N ILE A 34 2.56 -32.71 -42.75
CA ILE A 34 1.61 -31.62 -42.50
C ILE A 34 0.64 -31.47 -43.68
N THR A 35 -0.64 -31.74 -43.44
CA THR A 35 -1.75 -31.23 -44.25
C THR A 35 -2.75 -30.53 -43.33
N GLU A 36 -3.06 -29.31 -43.76
CA GLU A 36 -3.90 -28.26 -43.19
C GLU A 36 -5.19 -28.77 -42.51
N ALA A 37 -5.26 -28.68 -41.18
CA ALA A 37 -6.48 -28.97 -40.44
C ALA A 37 -7.38 -27.73 -40.39
N ALA A 38 -8.55 -27.85 -41.00
CA ALA A 38 -9.66 -26.90 -40.90
C ALA A 38 -10.13 -26.75 -39.45
N ASP A 39 -10.44 -25.51 -39.05
CA ASP A 39 -10.85 -25.12 -37.70
C ASP A 39 -12.06 -25.92 -37.17
N PRO A 40 -12.03 -26.36 -35.89
CA PRO A 40 -13.18 -27.01 -35.24
C PRO A 40 -14.33 -26.02 -34.92
N PRO A 41 -15.59 -26.51 -34.84
CA PRO A 41 -16.79 -25.67 -34.64
C PRO A 41 -16.84 -25.03 -33.23
N PRO A 42 -17.57 -23.90 -33.06
CA PRO A 42 -17.37 -22.99 -31.93
C PRO A 42 -17.84 -23.61 -30.61
N GLY A 43 -16.88 -24.04 -29.80
CA GLY A 43 -17.08 -24.42 -28.41
C GLY A 43 -17.28 -23.18 -27.54
N ARG A 44 -18.26 -23.27 -26.64
CA ARG A 44 -18.76 -22.21 -25.75
C ARG A 44 -17.65 -21.29 -25.21
N ARG A 45 -17.71 -20.03 -25.61
CA ARG A 45 -17.03 -18.91 -24.95
C ARG A 45 -17.46 -18.88 -23.48
N SER A 46 -16.63 -19.34 -22.55
CA SER A 46 -16.72 -18.87 -21.18
C SER A 46 -16.24 -17.43 -21.19
N THR A 47 -17.16 -16.50 -21.46
CA THR A 47 -16.94 -15.11 -21.10
C THR A 47 -16.68 -15.11 -19.59
N PRO A 48 -15.51 -14.64 -19.10
CA PRO A 48 -15.40 -14.30 -17.69
C PRO A 48 -16.54 -13.32 -17.35
N PRO A 49 -17.09 -13.34 -16.11
CA PRO A 49 -18.11 -12.38 -15.70
C PRO A 49 -17.67 -10.96 -16.09
N SER A 50 -18.59 -10.18 -16.69
CA SER A 50 -18.30 -8.87 -17.26
C SER A 50 -18.09 -7.76 -16.23
N ASP A 51 -17.64 -8.10 -15.04
CA ASP A 51 -17.25 -7.14 -14.01
C ASP A 51 -15.75 -7.26 -13.84
N SER A 52 -15.01 -6.98 -14.93
CA SER A 52 -13.63 -6.55 -14.78
C SER A 52 -13.71 -5.22 -14.04
N GLU A 53 -13.59 -5.25 -12.71
CA GLU A 53 -13.26 -4.05 -11.96
C GLU A 53 -12.10 -3.41 -12.70
N LYS A 54 -12.34 -2.18 -13.14
CA LYS A 54 -11.41 -1.39 -13.91
C LYS A 54 -10.18 -1.24 -13.02
N ILE A 55 -9.14 -2.05 -13.24
CA ILE A 55 -7.84 -1.76 -12.65
C ILE A 55 -7.39 -0.48 -13.34
N VAL A 56 -7.66 0.65 -12.69
CA VAL A 56 -7.13 1.94 -13.11
C VAL A 56 -5.64 1.85 -12.84
N SER A 57 -4.89 1.56 -13.90
CA SER A 57 -3.44 1.74 -13.87
C SER A 57 -3.18 3.22 -13.62
N LEU A 58 -2.68 3.56 -12.44
CA LEU A 58 -2.17 4.89 -12.12
C LEU A 58 -0.75 4.98 -12.68
N GLY A 59 -0.63 5.28 -13.96
CA GLY A 59 0.58 5.91 -14.50
C GLY A 59 1.29 5.23 -15.65
N ASP A 60 1.41 5.95 -16.77
CA ASP A 60 2.61 5.94 -17.60
C ASP A 60 3.18 7.37 -17.73
N ASP A 61 4.50 7.42 -17.64
CA ASP A 61 5.43 8.44 -18.10
C ASP A 61 5.22 9.90 -17.67
N SER A 62 5.78 10.15 -16.47
CA SER A 62 6.16 11.42 -15.82
C SER A 62 5.07 12.15 -15.02
N VAL A 63 5.33 12.28 -13.71
CA VAL A 63 4.49 12.96 -12.66
C VAL A 63 3.46 12.06 -11.97
N GLU A 64 3.78 10.78 -11.74
CA GLU A 64 2.93 9.89 -10.95
C GLU A 64 3.33 9.92 -9.46
N PRO A 65 2.37 9.82 -8.53
CA PRO A 65 2.67 9.68 -7.12
C PRO A 65 3.49 8.40 -6.85
N GLU A 66 4.59 8.53 -6.13
CA GLU A 66 5.40 7.42 -5.68
C GLU A 66 4.83 6.89 -4.36
N PHE A 67 4.14 5.76 -4.39
CA PHE A 67 3.63 5.08 -3.20
C PHE A 67 4.76 4.43 -2.40
N THR A 68 4.78 4.64 -1.07
CA THR A 68 5.88 4.14 -0.22
C THR A 68 5.42 3.36 0.99
N SER A 69 4.19 3.56 1.49
CA SER A 69 3.72 2.91 2.72
C SER A 69 2.19 2.91 2.81
N SER A 70 1.65 1.83 3.38
CA SER A 70 0.22 1.73 3.66
C SER A 70 -0.06 0.98 4.96
N VAL A 71 -1.21 1.27 5.58
CA VAL A 71 -1.68 0.65 6.82
C VAL A 71 -3.20 0.65 6.86
N ARG A 72 -3.82 -0.34 7.52
CA ARG A 72 -5.28 -0.41 7.71
C ARG A 72 -5.66 -0.23 9.16
N ASP A 73 -6.80 0.41 9.41
CA ASP A 73 -7.43 0.42 10.74
C ASP A 73 -8.31 -0.82 10.96
N ALA A 74 -8.82 -0.97 12.19
CA ALA A 74 -9.65 -2.11 12.57
C ALA A 74 -11.00 -2.17 11.81
N SER A 75 -11.43 -1.06 11.20
CA SER A 75 -12.62 -1.00 10.36
C SER A 75 -12.33 -1.32 8.89
N GLY A 76 -11.07 -1.60 8.55
CA GLY A 76 -10.63 -1.91 7.19
C GLY A 76 -10.35 -0.68 6.33
N ASN A 77 -10.47 0.53 6.86
CA ASN A 77 -10.10 1.73 6.11
C ASN A 77 -8.59 1.70 5.88
N LEU A 78 -8.19 2.01 4.66
CA LEU A 78 -6.80 2.00 4.22
C LEU A 78 -6.25 3.42 4.25
N TYR A 79 -5.03 3.55 4.73
CA TYR A 79 -4.25 4.78 4.72
C TYR A 79 -3.04 4.53 3.85
N GLU A 80 -2.88 5.33 2.81
CA GLU A 80 -1.77 5.24 1.86
C GLU A 80 -0.99 6.54 1.89
N THR A 81 0.33 6.43 1.83
CA THR A 81 1.22 7.57 1.73
C THR A 81 2.30 7.32 0.70
N GLY A 82 2.82 8.42 0.20
CA GLY A 82 3.81 8.46 -0.85
C GLY A 82 4.22 9.90 -1.10
N THR A 83 4.98 10.12 -2.16
CA THR A 83 5.36 11.46 -2.59
C THR A 83 4.73 11.82 -3.93
N PHE A 84 4.52 13.11 -4.18
CA PHE A 84 3.98 13.61 -5.44
C PHE A 84 4.63 14.95 -5.79
N THR A 85 4.64 15.30 -7.07
CA THR A 85 5.11 16.61 -7.55
C THR A 85 3.96 17.38 -8.18
N ARG A 86 4.04 18.72 -8.17
CA ARG A 86 3.02 19.62 -8.72
C ARG A 86 1.63 19.43 -8.08
N THR A 87 0.80 18.54 -8.63
CA THR A 87 -0.58 18.33 -8.21
C THR A 87 -0.97 16.87 -8.29
N MET A 88 -1.83 16.42 -7.38
CA MET A 88 -2.42 15.09 -7.39
C MET A 88 -3.89 15.17 -6.96
N VAL A 89 -4.73 14.27 -7.47
CA VAL A 89 -6.12 14.11 -7.01
C VAL A 89 -6.22 12.92 -6.06
N GLY A 90 -6.58 13.19 -4.81
CA GLY A 90 -6.92 12.19 -3.80
C GLY A 90 -8.43 12.14 -3.61
N GLY A 91 -9.12 11.30 -4.38
CA GLY A 91 -10.58 11.28 -4.43
C GLY A 91 -11.16 12.58 -5.00
N ALA A 92 -11.93 13.33 -4.22
CA ALA A 92 -12.46 14.62 -4.63
C ALA A 92 -11.53 15.81 -4.30
N THR A 93 -10.40 15.56 -3.62
CA THR A 93 -9.50 16.60 -3.14
C THR A 93 -8.33 16.80 -4.09
N LEU A 94 -8.14 18.04 -4.57
CA LEU A 94 -6.97 18.43 -5.36
C LEU A 94 -5.83 18.89 -4.45
N LEU A 95 -4.80 18.07 -4.32
CA LEU A 95 -3.59 18.35 -3.57
C LEU A 95 -2.58 19.11 -4.44
N ARG A 96 -1.85 20.05 -3.81
CA ARG A 96 -0.78 20.83 -4.43
C ARG A 96 0.47 20.68 -3.59
N SER A 97 1.58 20.36 -4.25
CA SER A 97 2.90 20.37 -3.63
C SER A 97 3.31 21.82 -3.40
N ARG A 98 3.97 22.06 -2.26
CA ARG A 98 4.47 23.36 -1.80
C ARG A 98 5.91 23.60 -2.25
N GLY A 99 6.62 22.55 -2.67
CA GLY A 99 7.99 22.59 -3.16
C GLY A 99 8.22 21.71 -4.39
N ASP A 100 9.40 21.08 -4.43
CA ASP A 100 9.79 20.18 -5.52
C ASP A 100 8.97 18.87 -5.49
N ARG A 101 8.73 18.36 -4.27
CA ARG A 101 8.09 17.08 -4.02
C ARG A 101 7.60 17.00 -2.58
N ASP A 102 6.31 16.77 -2.41
CA ASP A 102 5.64 16.72 -1.10
C ASP A 102 5.13 15.31 -0.81
N VAL A 103 4.74 15.07 0.44
CA VAL A 103 4.08 13.83 0.87
C VAL A 103 2.57 13.96 0.74
N PHE A 104 1.90 12.91 0.25
CA PHE A 104 0.45 12.79 0.36
C PHE A 104 0.06 11.75 1.41
N VAL A 105 -1.11 11.92 1.99
CA VAL A 105 -1.80 10.88 2.76
C VAL A 105 -3.23 10.81 2.28
N ILE A 106 -3.68 9.62 1.89
CA ILE A 106 -5.06 9.36 1.50
C ILE A 106 -5.63 8.32 2.46
N LYS A 107 -6.86 8.56 2.93
CA LYS A 107 -7.67 7.55 3.59
C LYS A 107 -8.79 7.11 2.66
N THR A 108 -8.93 5.81 2.45
CA THR A 108 -10.04 5.17 1.73
C THR A 108 -10.81 4.26 2.68
N ALA A 109 -12.11 4.13 2.45
CA ALA A 109 -12.96 3.16 3.13
C ALA A 109 -12.62 1.73 2.68
N ALA A 110 -13.15 0.72 3.37
CA ALA A 110 -12.89 -0.68 3.07
C ALA A 110 -13.33 -1.10 1.66
N ASP A 111 -14.27 -0.37 1.06
CA ASP A 111 -14.76 -0.54 -0.32
C ASP A 111 -13.91 0.22 -1.36
N GLY A 112 -12.84 0.90 -0.94
CA GLY A 112 -11.98 1.72 -1.79
C GLY A 112 -12.46 3.16 -1.98
N SER A 113 -13.63 3.55 -1.45
CA SER A 113 -14.13 4.92 -1.58
C SER A 113 -13.24 5.92 -0.84
N PRO A 114 -12.79 7.03 -1.45
CA PRO A 114 -11.94 8.01 -0.78
C PRO A 114 -12.74 8.76 0.32
N LEU A 115 -12.17 8.81 1.52
CA LEU A 115 -12.75 9.50 2.68
C LEU A 115 -12.14 10.89 2.85
N TRP A 116 -10.81 10.99 2.81
CA TRP A 116 -10.10 12.27 2.83
C TRP A 116 -8.69 12.11 2.24
N ALA A 117 -8.10 13.25 1.85
CA ALA A 117 -6.72 13.32 1.40
C ALA A 117 -6.09 14.64 1.85
N ILE A 118 -4.82 14.59 2.24
CA ILE A 118 -4.03 15.76 2.66
C ILE A 118 -2.63 15.72 2.03
N SER A 119 -2.01 16.88 1.87
CA SER A 119 -0.59 17.00 1.55
C SER A 119 0.19 17.60 2.71
N ILE A 120 1.42 17.10 2.88
CA ILE A 120 2.37 17.50 3.91
C ILE A 120 3.66 17.84 3.18
N GLY A 121 4.15 19.06 3.35
CA GLY A 121 5.37 19.45 2.66
C GLY A 121 5.90 20.81 3.04
N SER A 122 7.11 21.05 2.54
CA SER A 122 7.87 22.29 2.71
C SER A 122 8.07 22.99 1.35
N ALA A 123 8.86 24.07 1.32
CA ALA A 123 9.29 24.68 0.06
C ALA A 123 10.35 23.84 -0.69
N MET A 124 10.83 22.74 -0.09
CA MET A 124 11.87 21.86 -0.63
C MET A 124 11.27 20.46 -0.91
N ARG A 125 12.12 19.42 -0.97
CA ARG A 125 11.66 18.04 -1.20
C ARG A 125 11.55 17.24 0.09
N GLU A 126 10.55 16.38 0.13
CA GLU A 126 10.41 15.30 1.09
C GLU A 126 10.73 13.93 0.47
N SER A 127 11.07 12.97 1.33
CA SER A 127 11.41 11.60 0.94
C SER A 127 11.03 10.55 1.99
N ASP A 128 10.85 9.33 1.49
CA ASP A 128 10.65 8.10 2.26
C ASP A 128 9.52 8.11 3.29
N PRO A 129 8.33 8.70 3.01
CA PRO A 129 7.28 8.76 4.00
C PRO A 129 6.84 7.36 4.45
N LYS A 130 6.52 7.25 5.73
CA LYS A 130 5.97 6.06 6.40
C LYS A 130 4.74 6.48 7.18
N VAL A 131 3.68 5.68 7.10
CA VAL A 131 2.43 5.90 7.82
C VAL A 131 2.27 4.87 8.93
N THR A 132 1.85 5.32 10.11
CA THR A 132 1.46 4.47 11.23
C THR A 132 0.15 4.94 11.84
N LEU A 133 -0.55 4.02 12.51
CA LEU A 133 -1.79 4.30 13.22
C LEU A 133 -1.60 3.99 14.71
N ASP A 134 -2.11 4.87 15.55
CA ASP A 134 -2.16 4.69 17.00
C ASP A 134 -3.37 5.43 17.57
N ASP A 135 -4.28 4.71 18.23
CA ASP A 135 -5.43 5.27 18.97
C ASP A 135 -6.16 6.45 18.28
N GLY A 136 -6.68 6.23 17.07
CA GLY A 136 -7.41 7.25 16.31
C GLY A 136 -6.54 8.37 15.73
N LYS A 137 -5.22 8.21 15.75
CA LYS A 137 -4.23 9.12 15.15
C LYS A 137 -3.54 8.43 13.98
N VAL A 138 -3.17 9.24 13.01
CA VAL A 138 -2.29 8.85 11.90
C VAL A 138 -1.00 9.65 12.02
N SER A 139 0.13 8.95 12.07
CA SER A 139 1.45 9.55 12.18
C SER A 139 2.24 9.30 10.91
N ILE A 140 2.86 10.36 10.39
CA ILE A 140 3.70 10.32 9.20
C ILE A 140 5.12 10.68 9.59
N LEU A 141 6.05 9.79 9.27
CA LEU A 141 7.49 9.97 9.44
C LEU A 141 8.15 10.03 8.07
N GLY A 142 9.17 10.87 7.91
CA GLY A 142 9.94 10.94 6.67
C GLY A 142 11.14 11.89 6.81
N THR A 143 11.77 12.21 5.69
CA THR A 143 12.84 13.20 5.61
C THR A 143 12.39 14.43 4.84
N THR A 144 12.90 15.60 5.22
CA THR A 144 12.68 16.88 4.55
C THR A 144 13.99 17.63 4.40
N LYS A 145 14.13 18.38 3.31
CA LYS A 145 15.20 19.37 3.12
C LYS A 145 14.79 20.79 3.47
N GLY A 146 13.53 20.98 3.88
CA GLY A 146 12.95 22.28 4.11
C GLY A 146 12.30 22.38 5.49
N GLN A 147 11.79 23.58 5.75
CA GLN A 147 11.11 23.90 6.98
C GLN A 147 9.68 23.37 6.95
N MET A 148 9.44 22.24 7.62
CA MET A 148 8.12 21.61 7.69
C MET A 148 7.25 22.26 8.77
N ASP A 149 5.97 22.49 8.45
CA ASP A 149 4.92 22.87 9.42
C ASP A 149 3.75 21.88 9.32
N CYS A 150 3.50 21.19 10.42
CA CYS A 150 2.44 20.20 10.57
C CYS A 150 1.36 20.63 11.57
N GLY A 151 1.12 21.95 11.65
CA GLY A 151 0.00 22.54 12.38
C GLY A 151 0.36 23.25 13.68
N ARG A 152 1.64 23.51 13.96
CA ARG A 152 2.09 24.28 15.14
C ARG A 152 3.18 25.31 14.83
N GLY A 153 3.32 25.67 13.57
CA GLY A 153 4.31 26.63 13.12
C GLY A 153 5.61 25.95 12.69
N PRO A 154 6.44 26.68 11.93
CA PRO A 154 7.66 26.15 11.37
C PRO A 154 8.69 25.80 12.46
N LEU A 155 9.36 24.67 12.31
CA LEU A 155 10.58 24.37 13.08
C LEU A 155 11.81 24.72 12.28
N ASN A 156 12.67 25.57 12.83
CA ASN A 156 13.97 25.94 12.28
C ASN A 156 14.83 24.69 12.02
N SER A 157 15.13 24.40 10.75
CA SER A 157 16.02 23.32 10.32
C SER A 157 17.47 23.80 10.32
N TRP A 158 18.37 23.06 10.97
CA TRP A 158 19.80 23.40 11.11
C TRP A 158 20.71 22.57 10.18
N SER A 159 20.13 21.67 9.37
CA SER A 159 20.84 20.77 8.47
C SER A 159 20.18 20.71 7.08
N SER A 160 20.92 20.17 6.10
CA SER A 160 20.46 19.99 4.72
C SER A 160 19.38 18.92 4.53
N GLU A 161 19.25 18.00 5.50
CA GLU A 161 18.21 16.97 5.59
C GLU A 161 17.87 16.76 7.08
N THR A 162 16.58 16.69 7.40
CA THR A 162 16.03 16.55 8.76
C THR A 162 14.88 15.54 8.72
N PHE A 163 14.67 14.74 9.78
CA PHE A 163 13.46 13.91 9.86
C PHE A 163 12.27 14.75 10.32
N PHE A 164 11.07 14.45 9.83
CA PHE A 164 9.84 15.03 10.36
C PHE A 164 8.92 13.96 10.92
N LEU A 165 8.12 14.34 11.92
CA LEU A 165 6.98 13.58 12.41
C LEU A 165 5.76 14.49 12.41
N CYS A 166 4.70 14.08 11.69
CA CYS A 166 3.45 14.81 11.61
C CYS A 166 2.30 13.92 12.01
N THR A 167 1.53 14.33 13.03
CA THR A 167 0.40 13.55 13.54
C THR A 167 -0.90 14.25 13.24
N PHE A 168 -1.87 13.51 12.72
CA PHE A 168 -3.19 13.98 12.36
C PHE A 168 -4.28 13.13 13.01
N GLN A 169 -5.48 13.68 13.12
CA GLN A 169 -6.68 12.95 13.51
C GLN A 169 -7.08 11.99 12.39
N ALA A 170 -7.24 10.70 12.69
CA ALA A 170 -7.59 9.70 11.68
C ALA A 170 -9.01 9.90 11.11
N LYS A 171 -9.87 10.63 11.83
CA LYS A 171 -11.25 10.93 11.43
C LYS A 171 -11.32 11.84 10.19
N ASP A 172 -10.45 12.84 10.10
CA ASP A 172 -10.58 13.94 9.13
C ASP A 172 -9.24 14.49 8.61
N GLY A 173 -8.10 13.94 9.02
CA GLY A 173 -6.78 14.42 8.61
C GLY A 173 -6.41 15.77 9.22
N THR A 174 -7.13 16.26 10.23
CA THR A 174 -6.76 17.53 10.89
C THR A 174 -5.47 17.38 11.71
N PRO A 175 -4.54 18.33 11.65
CA PRO A 175 -3.27 18.24 12.39
C PRO A 175 -3.48 18.30 13.90
N ILE A 176 -2.75 17.47 14.65
CA ILE A 176 -2.76 17.42 16.12
C ILE A 176 -1.52 18.14 16.68
N VAL A 177 -0.35 17.55 16.41
CA VAL A 177 0.99 18.03 16.78
C VAL A 177 1.99 17.37 15.81
N GLY A 178 2.96 18.13 15.30
CA GLY A 178 4.03 17.60 14.48
C GLY A 178 5.16 18.61 14.28
N GLY A 179 6.38 18.12 14.18
CA GLY A 179 7.59 18.92 14.06
C GLY A 179 8.72 18.13 13.38
N ALA A 180 9.60 18.85 12.68
CA ALA A 180 10.91 18.34 12.27
C ALA A 180 11.85 18.16 13.48
N PHE A 181 12.52 17.01 13.56
CA PHE A 181 13.54 16.72 14.56
C PHE A 181 14.94 16.89 13.96
N PRO A 182 15.75 17.86 14.42
CA PRO A 182 17.09 18.06 13.90
C PRO A 182 17.95 16.80 14.05
N THR A 183 18.64 16.42 12.98
CA THR A 183 19.57 15.28 12.96
C THR A 183 20.98 15.72 13.36
N GLY A 184 21.20 16.01 14.65
CA GLY A 184 22.52 16.23 15.31
C GLY A 184 23.24 17.54 14.93
N ALA A 185 24.02 18.22 15.79
CA ALA A 185 24.44 18.06 17.20
C ALA A 185 24.44 19.49 17.84
N PRO A 186 24.52 19.67 19.19
CA PRO A 186 24.59 21.01 19.80
C PRO A 186 25.78 21.84 19.33
#